data_AF-Q4DFM8-F1
#
_entry.id   AF-Q4DFM8-F1
#
_cell.length_a   1.000
_cell.length_b   1.000
_cell.length_c   1.000
_cell.angle_alpha   90.00
_cell.angle_beta   90.00
_cell.angle_gamma   90.00
#
_symmetry.space_group_name_H-M   'P 1'
#
loop_
_entity.id
_entity.type
_entity.pdbx_description
1 polymer ?
#
loop_
_entity_poly.entity_id
_entity_poly.type
_entity_poly.pdbx_seq_one_letter_code
_entity_poly.pdbx_strand_id
1 'polypeptide(L)'
;MSTSTTHVQKETILSLNYYEIFSLDPSARDVDFGSVHRAYRRFALLFHPDKDPSPAARAAFERVKLAAETLTDPQMRREYDEELLQKLQRSTGTGATSAWQRQQRDVMEEEALAADMILRQKEAATAAKAAAKREEELEKEAAAKQMLHELTNALTTPFKRMEEELVHEWEIDEDLLSMKEKEVESLLQKLREYNEGQGRHGRSVDAHTCGTKRRRSEEETASKV
;
A
#
# COMPACT_ATOMS: atom_id res chain seq x y z
N MET A 1 19.58 -46.58 33.83
CA MET A 1 18.50 -47.08 32.96
C MET A 1 17.50 -47.76 33.85
N SER A 2 16.26 -47.29 33.89
CA SER A 2 15.24 -47.74 34.83
C SER A 2 14.73 -49.11 34.39
N THR A 3 15.29 -50.21 34.89
CA THR A 3 14.71 -51.53 34.67
C THR A 3 13.41 -51.61 35.46
N SER A 4 12.28 -51.27 34.84
CA SER A 4 10.96 -51.53 35.39
C SER A 4 10.82 -53.04 35.54
N THR A 5 11.11 -53.54 36.74
CA THR A 5 10.97 -54.96 37.07
C THR A 5 9.48 -55.23 37.22
N THR A 6 8.80 -55.44 36.09
CA THR A 6 7.42 -55.89 36.05
C THR A 6 7.35 -57.33 36.53
N HIS A 7 6.51 -57.58 37.53
CA HIS A 7 6.25 -58.94 38.00
C HIS A 7 5.30 -59.64 37.01
N VAL A 8 5.89 -60.38 36.08
CA VAL A 8 5.17 -61.06 34.99
C VAL A 8 4.69 -62.44 35.46
N GLN A 9 3.37 -62.62 35.56
CA GLN A 9 2.68 -63.87 35.92
C GLN A 9 1.70 -64.26 34.82
N LYS A 10 1.22 -65.52 34.82
CA LYS A 10 0.30 -66.02 33.78
C LYS A 10 -0.99 -65.19 33.69
N GLU A 11 -1.48 -64.66 34.82
CA GLU A 11 -2.69 -63.83 34.87
C GLU A 11 -2.43 -62.36 34.44
N THR A 12 -1.23 -61.83 34.67
CA THR A 12 -0.92 -60.41 34.40
C THR A 12 -0.45 -60.15 32.97
N ILE A 13 0.09 -61.15 32.28
CA ILE A 13 0.60 -61.04 30.89
C ILE A 13 -0.42 -60.47 29.92
N LEU A 14 -1.71 -60.78 30.10
CA LEU A 14 -2.76 -60.33 29.17
C LEU A 14 -3.01 -58.83 29.24
N SER A 15 -2.83 -58.20 30.40
CA SER A 15 -3.01 -56.76 30.61
C SER A 15 -1.79 -55.91 30.30
N LEU A 16 -0.62 -56.53 30.13
CA LEU A 16 0.65 -55.82 29.92
C LEU A 16 0.89 -55.50 28.44
N ASN A 17 1.66 -54.44 28.21
CA ASN A 17 2.18 -54.10 26.88
C ASN A 17 3.27 -55.09 26.43
N TYR A 18 3.54 -55.18 25.12
CA TYR A 18 4.52 -56.17 24.61
C TYR A 18 5.91 -55.91 25.15
N TYR A 19 6.28 -54.64 25.29
CA TYR A 19 7.52 -54.19 25.91
C TYR A 19 7.59 -54.57 27.39
N GLU A 20 6.50 -54.41 28.14
CA GLU A 20 6.44 -54.74 29.58
C GLU A 20 6.55 -56.23 29.86
N ILE A 21 6.00 -57.08 28.97
CA ILE A 21 6.12 -58.55 29.05
C ILE A 21 7.59 -58.97 29.04
N PHE A 22 8.41 -58.34 28.20
CA PHE A 22 9.83 -58.63 28.08
C PHE A 22 10.72 -57.71 28.93
N SER A 23 10.12 -56.84 29.76
CA SER A 23 10.82 -55.85 30.59
C SER A 23 11.74 -54.93 29.77
N LEU A 24 11.28 -54.53 28.60
CA LEU A 24 11.96 -53.61 27.69
C LEU A 24 11.38 -52.21 27.79
N ASP A 25 12.22 -51.21 27.54
CA ASP A 25 11.78 -49.82 27.47
C ASP A 25 11.12 -49.54 26.11
N PRO A 26 9.85 -49.10 26.05
CA PRO A 26 9.19 -48.75 24.79
C PRO A 26 9.83 -47.52 24.13
N SER A 27 10.55 -46.69 24.89
CA SER A 27 11.26 -45.50 24.37
C SER A 27 12.64 -45.81 23.78
N ALA A 28 13.11 -47.06 23.86
CA ALA A 28 14.38 -47.43 23.26
C ALA A 28 14.27 -47.39 21.74
N ARG A 29 15.20 -46.67 21.08
CA ARG A 29 15.26 -46.55 19.61
C ARG A 29 15.31 -47.93 18.96
N ASP A 30 16.17 -48.80 19.49
CA ASP A 30 16.35 -50.17 19.03
C ASP A 30 16.02 -51.17 20.15
N VAL A 31 15.28 -52.23 19.79
CA VAL A 31 14.99 -53.36 20.70
C VAL A 31 16.14 -54.36 20.62
N ASP A 32 16.67 -54.78 21.77
CA ASP A 32 17.64 -55.88 21.81
C ASP A 32 16.94 -57.20 21.50
N PHE A 33 16.98 -57.66 20.24
CA PHE A 33 16.40 -58.95 19.83
C PHE A 33 16.91 -60.12 20.69
N GLY A 34 18.16 -60.05 21.19
CA GLY A 34 18.72 -61.05 22.08
C GLY A 34 17.95 -61.16 23.40
N SER A 35 17.56 -60.03 23.99
CA SER A 35 16.73 -59.98 25.20
C SER A 35 15.33 -60.54 24.97
N VAL A 36 14.69 -60.21 23.85
CA VAL A 36 13.37 -60.75 23.45
C VAL A 36 13.45 -62.27 23.34
N HIS A 37 14.46 -62.79 22.63
CA HIS A 37 14.61 -64.23 22.44
C HIS A 37 14.90 -64.98 23.76
N ARG A 38 15.76 -64.42 24.62
CA ARG A 38 16.04 -64.99 25.95
C ARG A 38 14.79 -65.02 26.83
N ALA A 39 14.02 -63.94 26.84
CA ALA A 39 12.80 -63.84 27.63
C ALA A 39 11.70 -64.76 27.09
N TYR A 40 11.52 -64.83 25.77
CA TYR A 40 10.60 -65.77 25.12
C TYR A 40 10.90 -67.22 25.52
N ARG A 41 12.17 -67.66 25.44
CA ARG A 41 12.56 -69.02 25.86
C ARG A 41 12.24 -69.29 27.33
N ARG A 42 12.47 -68.30 28.21
CA ARG A 42 12.14 -68.41 29.64
C ARG A 42 10.64 -68.61 29.83
N PHE A 43 9.81 -67.76 29.21
CA PHE A 43 8.35 -67.82 29.35
C PHE A 43 7.74 -69.06 28.67
N ALA A 44 8.28 -69.49 27.53
CA ALA A 44 7.85 -70.70 26.84
C ALA A 44 8.05 -71.96 27.69
N LEU A 45 9.11 -72.01 28.53
CA LEU A 45 9.35 -73.11 29.47
C LEU A 45 8.45 -73.06 30.71
N LEU A 46 7.99 -71.87 31.09
CA LEU A 46 7.11 -71.66 32.26
C LEU A 46 5.65 -71.91 31.91
N PHE A 47 5.19 -71.42 30.76
CA PHE A 47 3.79 -71.48 30.31
C PHE A 47 3.55 -72.54 29.23
N HIS A 48 4.39 -73.58 29.19
CA HIS A 48 4.21 -74.66 28.21
C HIS A 48 2.92 -75.45 28.51
N PRO A 49 2.09 -75.76 27.51
CA PRO A 49 0.82 -76.48 27.70
C PRO A 49 0.98 -77.87 28.32
N ASP A 50 2.16 -78.48 28.19
CA ASP A 50 2.50 -79.78 28.80
C ASP A 50 2.68 -79.69 30.34
N LYS A 51 3.13 -78.54 30.85
CA LYS A 51 3.39 -78.35 32.29
C LYS A 51 2.18 -77.80 33.04
N ASP A 52 1.47 -76.86 32.42
CA ASP A 52 0.27 -76.25 32.98
C ASP A 52 -0.82 -76.26 31.90
N PRO A 53 -1.71 -77.27 31.89
CA PRO A 53 -2.81 -77.37 30.92
C PRO A 53 -3.97 -76.40 31.21
N SER A 54 -3.80 -75.39 32.09
CA SER A 54 -4.84 -74.40 32.36
C SER A 54 -5.08 -73.47 31.15
N PRO A 55 -6.33 -72.99 30.96
CA PRO A 55 -6.64 -72.04 29.89
C PRO A 55 -5.85 -70.72 30.02
N ALA A 56 -5.51 -70.31 31.25
CA ALA A 56 -4.69 -69.12 31.50
C ALA A 56 -3.25 -69.30 30.99
N ALA A 57 -2.63 -70.45 31.21
CA ALA A 57 -1.29 -70.75 30.70
C ALA A 57 -1.26 -70.75 29.17
N ARG A 58 -2.28 -71.32 28.52
CA ARG A 58 -2.41 -71.27 27.06
C ARG A 58 -2.52 -69.84 26.52
N ALA A 59 -3.40 -69.03 27.10
CA ALA A 59 -3.58 -67.63 26.68
C ALA A 59 -2.30 -66.81 26.90
N ALA A 60 -1.60 -67.02 28.02
CA ALA A 60 -0.32 -66.38 28.30
C ALA A 60 0.76 -66.80 27.29
N PHE A 61 0.84 -68.09 26.93
CA PHE A 61 1.79 -68.59 25.94
C PHE A 61 1.54 -67.98 24.55
N GLU A 62 0.27 -67.96 24.10
CA GLU A 62 -0.13 -67.33 22.84
C GLU A 62 0.21 -65.83 22.83
N ARG A 63 -0.05 -65.13 23.94
CA ARG A 63 0.27 -63.70 24.11
C ARG A 63 1.76 -63.41 24.03
N VAL A 64 2.59 -64.22 24.71
CA VAL A 64 4.05 -64.11 24.69
C VAL A 64 4.61 -64.39 23.30
N LYS A 65 4.08 -65.40 22.60
CA LYS A 65 4.46 -65.71 21.22
C LYS A 65 4.17 -64.53 20.29
N LEU A 66 2.95 -63.99 20.34
CA LEU A 66 2.56 -62.84 19.53
C LEU A 66 3.41 -61.60 19.84
N ALA A 67 3.71 -61.34 21.12
CA ALA A 67 4.60 -60.25 21.51
C ALA A 67 6.02 -60.43 20.96
N ALA A 68 6.56 -61.66 20.96
CA ALA A 68 7.89 -61.93 20.40
C ALA A 68 7.91 -61.75 18.88
N GLU A 69 6.91 -62.26 18.17
CA GLU A 69 6.79 -62.13 16.71
C GLU A 69 6.68 -60.65 16.29
N THR A 70 5.83 -59.89 16.97
CA THR A 70 5.61 -58.45 16.67
C THR A 70 6.82 -57.57 16.98
N LEU A 71 7.57 -57.85 18.06
CA LEU A 71 8.79 -57.09 18.36
C LEU A 71 10.01 -57.53 17.54
N THR A 72 10.00 -58.75 16.97
CA THR A 72 11.09 -59.25 16.14
C THR A 72 11.04 -58.68 14.73
N ASP A 73 9.84 -58.50 14.17
CA ASP A 73 9.66 -57.89 12.86
C ASP A 73 9.55 -56.35 12.96
N PRO A 74 10.46 -55.57 12.34
CA PRO A 74 10.40 -54.11 12.33
C PRO A 74 9.10 -53.53 11.78
N GLN A 75 8.42 -54.20 10.84
CA GLN A 75 7.17 -53.70 10.28
C GLN A 75 6.03 -53.85 11.30
N MET A 76 5.84 -55.05 11.84
CA MET A 76 4.83 -55.35 12.86
C MET A 76 5.04 -54.50 14.13
N ARG A 77 6.30 -54.23 14.48
CA ARG A 77 6.65 -53.34 15.61
C ARG A 77 6.16 -51.92 15.37
N ARG A 78 6.36 -51.36 14.17
CA ARG A 78 5.92 -49.99 13.85
C ARG A 78 4.40 -49.86 13.93
N GLU A 79 3.67 -50.80 13.37
CA GLU A 79 2.20 -50.82 13.43
C GLU A 79 1.71 -50.88 14.88
N TYR A 80 2.33 -51.73 15.70
CA TYR A 80 2.02 -51.80 17.14
C TYR A 80 2.38 -50.51 17.89
N ASP A 81 3.52 -49.90 17.60
CA ASP A 81 3.96 -48.64 18.21
C ASP A 81 3.01 -47.48 17.86
N GLU A 82 2.53 -47.43 16.61
CA GLU A 82 1.52 -46.48 16.15
C GLU A 82 0.17 -46.69 16.88
N GLU A 83 -0.27 -47.94 17.02
CA GLU A 83 -1.49 -48.29 17.77
C GLU A 83 -1.35 -47.88 19.25
N LEU A 84 -0.19 -48.15 19.86
CA LEU A 84 0.11 -47.79 21.24
C LEU A 84 0.12 -46.28 21.44
N LEU A 85 0.74 -45.53 20.52
CA LEU A 85 0.75 -44.07 20.54
C LEU A 85 -0.66 -43.50 20.38
N GLN A 86 -1.48 -44.07 19.50
CA GLN A 86 -2.86 -43.65 19.32
C GLN A 86 -3.70 -43.91 20.57
N LYS A 87 -3.56 -45.08 21.22
CA LYS A 87 -4.19 -45.37 22.51
C LYS A 87 -3.79 -44.35 23.58
N LEU A 88 -2.50 -44.01 23.64
CA LEU A 88 -1.98 -43.02 24.57
C LEU A 88 -2.55 -41.61 24.27
N GLN A 89 -2.59 -41.20 23.00
CA GLN A 89 -3.19 -39.93 22.58
C GLN A 89 -4.68 -39.85 22.91
N ARG A 90 -5.43 -40.95 22.73
CA ARG A 90 -6.86 -41.00 23.13
C ARG A 90 -7.05 -40.88 24.63
N SER A 91 -6.15 -41.49 25.42
CA SER A 91 -6.17 -41.41 26.89
C SER A 91 -5.74 -40.04 27.42
N THR A 92 -4.78 -39.39 26.78
CA THR A 92 -4.24 -38.09 27.21
C THR A 92 -5.07 -36.91 26.68
N GLY A 93 -5.74 -37.08 25.53
CA GLY A 93 -6.39 -36.01 24.79
C GLY A 93 -7.75 -35.53 25.32
N THR A 94 -8.36 -36.16 26.34
CA THR A 94 -9.80 -35.97 26.58
C THR A 94 -10.18 -35.32 27.93
N GLY A 95 -9.22 -34.83 28.75
CA GLY A 95 -9.56 -34.37 30.12
C GLY A 95 -9.11 -32.97 30.52
N ALA A 96 -7.88 -32.57 30.19
CA ALA A 96 -7.24 -31.42 30.84
C ALA A 96 -7.17 -30.14 29.98
N THR A 97 -7.40 -30.25 28.67
CA THR A 97 -7.08 -29.15 27.73
C THR A 97 -8.17 -28.10 27.59
N SER A 98 -9.44 -28.37 27.92
CA SER A 98 -10.51 -27.42 27.62
C SER A 98 -10.45 -26.12 28.44
N ALA A 99 -10.02 -26.19 29.70
CA ALA A 99 -9.89 -25.00 30.55
C ALA A 99 -8.68 -24.14 30.15
N TRP A 100 -7.51 -24.77 29.99
CA TRP A 100 -6.30 -24.10 29.50
C TRP A 100 -6.48 -23.53 28.10
N GLN A 101 -7.19 -24.22 27.22
CA GLN A 101 -7.45 -23.76 25.86
C GLN A 101 -8.42 -22.57 25.81
N ARG A 102 -9.44 -22.53 26.68
CA ARG A 102 -10.31 -21.34 26.81
C ARG A 102 -9.53 -20.15 27.34
N GLN A 103 -8.75 -20.34 28.41
CA GLN A 103 -7.92 -19.28 28.98
C GLN A 103 -6.93 -18.74 27.94
N GLN A 104 -6.27 -19.63 27.19
CA GLN A 104 -5.36 -19.22 26.12
C GLN A 104 -6.09 -18.46 25.01
N ARG A 105 -7.27 -18.90 24.61
CA ARG A 105 -8.09 -18.20 23.60
C ARG A 105 -8.47 -16.80 24.07
N ASP A 106 -8.90 -16.66 25.32
CA ASP A 106 -9.34 -15.37 25.87
C ASP A 106 -8.15 -14.39 26.00
N VAL A 107 -6.97 -14.88 26.41
CA VAL A 107 -5.72 -14.09 26.39
C VAL A 107 -5.35 -13.67 24.97
N MET A 108 -5.44 -14.57 23.99
CA MET A 108 -5.17 -14.25 22.59
C MET A 108 -6.15 -13.21 22.03
N GLU A 109 -7.41 -13.23 22.46
CA GLU A 109 -8.43 -12.24 22.07
C GLU A 109 -8.12 -10.85 22.65
N GLU A 110 -7.71 -10.78 23.92
CA GLU A 110 -7.26 -9.53 24.54
C GLU A 110 -5.99 -8.97 23.88
N GLU A 111 -5.02 -9.83 23.60
CA GLU A 111 -3.80 -9.45 22.88
C GLU A 111 -4.10 -8.96 21.46
N ALA A 112 -5.05 -9.58 20.76
CA ALA A 112 -5.47 -9.15 19.43
C ALA A 112 -6.13 -7.77 19.45
N LEU A 113 -7.00 -7.51 20.43
CA LEU A 113 -7.61 -6.18 20.62
C LEU A 113 -6.57 -5.11 20.99
N ALA A 114 -5.60 -5.46 21.84
CA ALA A 114 -4.49 -4.57 22.16
C ALA A 114 -3.61 -4.26 20.94
N ALA A 115 -3.33 -5.27 20.11
CA ALA A 115 -2.59 -5.11 18.87
C ALA A 115 -3.33 -4.19 17.87
N ASP A 116 -4.64 -4.37 17.71
CA ASP A 116 -5.48 -3.52 16.86
C ASP A 116 -5.49 -2.06 17.34
N MET A 117 -5.62 -1.84 18.65
CA MET A 117 -5.55 -0.50 19.25
C MET A 117 -4.20 0.17 18.96
N ILE A 118 -3.08 -0.55 19.10
CA ILE A 118 -1.74 -0.02 18.84
C ILE A 118 -1.58 0.33 17.35
N LEU A 119 -2.10 -0.50 16.45
CA LEU A 119 -2.05 -0.23 15.01
C LEU A 119 -2.82 1.04 14.67
N ARG A 120 -4.04 1.18 15.17
CA ARG A 120 -4.87 2.37 14.97
C ARG A 120 -4.21 3.65 15.50
N GLN A 121 -3.54 3.59 16.65
CA GLN A 121 -2.78 4.73 17.18
C GLN A 121 -1.60 5.11 16.29
N LYS A 122 -0.87 4.12 15.76
CA LYS A 122 0.24 4.37 14.82
C LYS A 122 -0.25 5.00 13.52
N GLU A 123 -1.34 4.49 12.96
CA GLU A 123 -1.96 5.02 11.75
C GLU A 123 -2.51 6.44 11.97
N ALA A 124 -3.17 6.70 13.10
CA ALA A 124 -3.62 8.04 13.45
C ALA A 124 -2.44 9.01 13.61
N ALA A 125 -1.33 8.57 14.19
CA ALA A 125 -0.13 9.39 14.34
C ALA A 125 0.55 9.69 13.00
N THR A 126 0.65 8.72 12.09
CA THR A 126 1.20 8.95 10.74
C THR A 126 0.26 9.79 9.89
N ALA A 127 -1.05 9.59 9.99
CA ALA A 127 -2.05 10.42 9.34
C ALA A 127 -2.01 11.86 9.85
N ALA A 128 -1.86 12.09 11.16
CA ALA A 128 -1.71 13.41 11.75
C ALA A 128 -0.42 14.10 11.28
N LYS A 129 0.71 13.37 11.24
CA LYS A 129 1.97 13.89 10.68
C LYS A 129 1.84 14.24 9.20
N ALA A 130 1.16 13.41 8.42
CA ALA A 130 0.90 13.67 7.00
C ALA A 130 -0.05 14.86 6.79
N ALA A 131 -1.06 15.02 7.65
CA ALA A 131 -1.96 16.17 7.63
C ALA A 131 -1.21 17.48 7.93
N ALA A 132 -0.41 17.50 9.01
CA ALA A 132 0.42 18.65 9.35
C ALA A 132 1.42 19.01 8.24
N LYS A 133 2.03 18.02 7.58
CA LYS A 133 2.92 18.25 6.44
C LYS A 133 2.19 18.88 5.24
N ARG A 134 0.95 18.44 4.96
CA ARG A 134 0.14 19.02 3.89
C ARG A 134 -0.24 20.47 4.19
N GLU A 135 -0.59 20.79 5.42
CA GLU A 135 -0.87 22.17 5.84
C GLU A 135 0.36 23.06 5.66
N GLU A 136 1.53 22.61 6.10
CA GLU A 136 2.80 23.33 5.89
C GLU A 136 3.13 23.51 4.39
N GLU A 137 2.89 22.49 3.57
CA GLU A 137 3.07 22.57 2.11
C GLU A 137 2.10 23.59 1.48
N LEU A 138 0.84 23.63 1.92
CA LEU A 138 -0.15 24.62 1.46
C LEU A 138 0.23 26.04 1.89
N GLU A 139 0.73 26.23 3.11
CA GLU A 139 1.22 27.52 3.58
C GLU A 139 2.43 28.00 2.77
N LYS A 140 3.38 27.09 2.48
CA LYS A 140 4.52 27.38 1.60
C LYS A 140 4.08 27.73 0.19
N GLU A 141 3.12 27.00 -0.36
CA GLU A 141 2.57 27.29 -1.69
C GLU A 141 1.84 28.64 -1.71
N ALA A 142 1.06 28.96 -0.67
CA ALA A 142 0.39 30.24 -0.54
C ALA A 142 1.39 31.40 -0.44
N ALA A 143 2.44 31.26 0.37
CA ALA A 143 3.52 32.23 0.48
C ALA A 143 4.25 32.41 -0.86
N ALA A 144 4.53 31.33 -1.59
CA ALA A 144 5.14 31.40 -2.92
C ALA A 144 4.25 32.13 -3.94
N LYS A 145 2.93 31.88 -3.91
CA LYS A 145 1.96 32.60 -4.75
C LYS A 145 1.89 34.09 -4.41
N GLN A 146 1.97 34.45 -3.13
CA GLN A 146 2.04 35.84 -2.70
C GLN A 146 3.30 36.53 -3.22
N MET A 147 4.48 35.91 -3.05
CA MET A 147 5.73 36.45 -3.61
C MET A 147 5.65 36.62 -5.13
N LEU A 148 5.08 35.65 -5.85
CA LEU A 148 4.92 35.76 -7.30
C LEU A 148 3.97 36.90 -7.68
N HIS A 149 2.88 37.09 -6.94
CA HIS A 149 1.96 38.21 -7.14
C HIS A 149 2.65 39.55 -6.89
N GLU A 150 3.45 39.67 -5.82
CA GLU A 150 4.24 40.86 -5.51
C GLU A 150 5.23 41.20 -6.63
N LEU A 151 5.98 40.21 -7.11
CA LEU A 151 6.92 40.40 -8.23
C LEU A 151 6.19 40.78 -9.53
N THR A 152 5.06 40.15 -9.80
CA THR A 152 4.24 40.46 -10.99
C THR A 152 3.70 41.88 -10.91
N ASN A 153 3.23 42.32 -9.74
CA ASN A 153 2.78 43.68 -9.53
C ASN A 153 3.95 44.66 -9.62
N ALA A 154 5.12 44.35 -9.06
CA ALA A 154 6.30 45.21 -9.16
C ALA A 154 6.73 45.44 -10.62
N LEU A 155 6.56 44.45 -11.49
CA LEU A 155 6.83 44.57 -12.92
C LEU A 155 5.70 45.26 -13.69
N THR A 156 4.43 44.93 -13.42
CA THR A 156 3.29 45.43 -14.21
C THR A 156 2.82 46.82 -13.78
N THR A 157 2.90 47.15 -12.49
CA THR A 157 2.45 48.44 -11.94
C THR A 157 3.19 49.65 -12.53
N PRO A 158 4.53 49.66 -12.69
CA PRO A 158 5.19 50.81 -13.32
C PRO A 158 4.76 50.99 -14.78
N PHE A 159 4.58 49.91 -15.55
CA PHE A 159 4.05 50.03 -16.91
C PHE A 159 2.62 50.55 -16.91
N LYS A 160 1.74 50.06 -16.03
CA LYS A 160 0.38 50.57 -15.90
C LYS A 160 0.33 52.04 -15.49
N ARG A 161 1.14 52.45 -14.50
CA ARG A 161 1.23 53.85 -14.09
C ARG A 161 1.78 54.73 -15.20
N MET A 162 2.80 54.27 -15.92
CA MET A 162 3.37 55.00 -17.06
C MET A 162 2.37 55.07 -18.22
N GLU A 163 1.62 54.00 -18.48
CA GLU A 163 0.50 54.01 -19.44
C GLU A 163 -0.57 55.01 -19.01
N GLU A 164 -0.96 55.02 -17.74
CA GLU A 164 -1.89 56.01 -17.18
C GLU A 164 -1.35 57.44 -17.31
N GLU A 165 -0.07 57.67 -17.00
CA GLU A 165 0.60 58.97 -17.15
C GLU A 165 0.66 59.41 -18.61
N LEU A 166 1.09 58.53 -19.53
CA LEU A 166 1.13 58.82 -20.98
C LEU A 166 -0.27 59.10 -21.53
N VAL A 167 -1.29 58.38 -21.05
CA VAL A 167 -2.68 58.61 -21.44
C VAL A 167 -3.20 59.95 -20.88
N HIS A 168 -2.85 60.32 -19.64
CA HIS A 168 -3.23 61.62 -19.07
C HIS A 168 -2.43 62.80 -19.67
N GLU A 169 -1.16 62.62 -20.03
CA GLU A 169 -0.34 63.64 -20.69
C GLU A 169 -0.77 63.87 -22.14
N TRP A 170 -1.37 62.86 -22.77
CA TRP A 170 -2.00 62.95 -24.09
C TRP A 170 -3.52 63.07 -23.99
N GLU A 171 -4.05 63.57 -22.87
CA GLU A 171 -5.26 64.38 -22.94
C GLU A 171 -4.93 65.56 -23.85
N ILE A 172 -5.12 65.33 -25.15
CA ILE A 172 -5.49 66.38 -26.09
C ILE A 172 -6.53 67.20 -25.35
N ASP A 173 -6.19 68.41 -24.93
CA ASP A 173 -7.15 69.35 -24.36
C ASP A 173 -8.33 69.41 -25.33
N GLU A 174 -9.42 68.70 -25.02
CA GLU A 174 -10.62 68.63 -25.87
C GLU A 174 -11.11 70.06 -26.17
N ASP A 175 -10.91 70.95 -25.20
CA ASP A 175 -11.16 72.38 -25.29
C ASP A 175 -10.22 73.10 -26.27
N LEU A 176 -8.90 72.82 -26.25
CA LEU A 176 -7.95 73.40 -27.21
C LEU A 176 -8.23 72.90 -28.62
N LEU A 177 -8.53 71.60 -28.75
CA LEU A 177 -8.91 71.00 -30.02
C LEU A 177 -10.19 71.69 -30.55
N SER A 178 -11.21 71.87 -29.70
CA SER A 178 -12.44 72.60 -30.05
C SER A 178 -12.17 74.05 -30.44
N MET A 179 -11.25 74.75 -29.76
CA MET A 179 -10.87 76.12 -30.11
C MET A 179 -10.18 76.16 -31.48
N LYS A 180 -9.27 75.22 -31.74
CA LYS A 180 -8.55 75.13 -33.02
C LYS A 180 -9.48 74.74 -34.16
N GLU A 181 -10.43 73.84 -33.91
CA GLU A 181 -11.50 73.51 -34.86
C GLU A 181 -12.34 74.75 -35.21
N LYS A 182 -12.81 75.51 -34.22
CA LYS A 182 -13.55 76.77 -34.44
C LYS A 182 -12.73 77.82 -35.18
N GLU A 183 -11.43 77.93 -34.88
CA GLU A 183 -10.52 78.85 -35.55
C GLU A 183 -10.35 78.48 -37.03
N VAL A 184 -10.18 77.19 -37.33
CA VAL A 184 -10.16 76.65 -38.69
C VAL A 184 -11.49 76.90 -39.41
N GLU A 185 -12.62 76.65 -38.74
CA GLU A 185 -13.96 76.94 -39.29
C GLU A 185 -14.14 78.43 -39.63
N SER A 186 -13.70 79.33 -38.74
CA SER A 186 -13.75 80.78 -38.97
C SER A 186 -12.89 81.20 -40.17
N LEU A 187 -11.68 80.65 -40.31
CA LEU A 187 -10.82 80.94 -41.44
C LEU A 187 -11.41 80.43 -42.76
N LEU A 188 -11.99 79.23 -42.76
CA LEU A 188 -12.71 78.68 -43.91
C LEU A 188 -13.94 79.54 -44.28
N GLN A 189 -14.64 80.10 -43.29
CA GLN A 189 -15.73 81.05 -43.52
C GLN A 189 -15.22 82.35 -44.15
N LYS A 190 -14.15 82.96 -43.62
CA LYS A 190 -13.54 84.17 -44.19
C LYS A 190 -13.03 83.94 -45.62
N LEU A 191 -12.47 82.77 -45.91
CA LEU A 191 -12.05 82.37 -47.26
C LEU A 191 -13.24 82.25 -48.21
N ARG A 192 -14.37 81.67 -47.76
CA ARG A 192 -15.63 81.68 -48.50
C ARG A 192 -16.09 83.10 -48.80
N GLU A 193 -16.16 83.97 -47.79
CA GLU A 193 -16.56 85.37 -47.94
C GLU A 193 -15.62 86.16 -48.86
N TYR A 194 -14.31 85.96 -48.74
CA TYR A 194 -13.32 86.58 -49.63
C TYR A 194 -13.48 86.10 -51.07
N ASN A 195 -13.70 84.80 -51.30
CA ASN A 195 -13.96 84.26 -52.63
C ASN A 195 -15.30 84.78 -53.22
N GLU A 196 -16.33 84.93 -52.39
CA GLU A 196 -17.60 85.56 -52.77
C GLU A 196 -17.44 87.05 -53.09
N GLY A 197 -16.60 87.78 -52.34
CA GLY A 197 -16.32 89.21 -52.52
C GLY A 197 -15.39 89.53 -53.69
N GLN A 198 -14.32 88.74 -53.88
CA GLN A 198 -13.41 88.85 -55.03
C GLN A 198 -14.08 88.41 -56.34
N GLY A 199 -15.12 87.58 -56.26
CA GLY A 199 -15.98 87.25 -57.38
C GLY A 199 -16.65 88.47 -58.05
N ARG A 200 -16.65 89.65 -57.42
CA ARG A 200 -17.20 90.88 -58.02
C ARG A 200 -16.17 91.81 -58.68
N HIS A 201 -14.86 91.56 -58.56
CA HIS A 201 -13.83 92.39 -59.20
C HIS A 201 -12.82 91.58 -60.04
N GLY A 202 -13.33 90.61 -60.78
CA GLY A 202 -12.71 90.17 -62.03
C GLY A 202 -13.14 91.07 -63.21
N ARG A 203 -12.58 92.27 -63.34
CA ARG A 203 -12.29 92.85 -64.67
C ARG A 203 -10.86 92.39 -64.97
N SER A 204 -10.62 91.37 -65.81
CA SER A 204 -10.54 91.46 -67.28
C SER A 204 -9.82 92.76 -67.68
N VAL A 205 -8.69 92.80 -68.39
CA VAL A 205 -8.07 92.04 -69.48
C VAL A 205 -6.57 92.48 -69.41
N ASP A 206 -5.51 91.73 -69.68
CA ASP A 206 -4.97 91.20 -70.94
C ASP A 206 -3.77 90.30 -70.52
N ALA A 207 -3.73 88.99 -70.75
CA ALA A 207 -3.63 88.31 -72.03
C ALA A 207 -2.42 88.73 -72.89
N HIS A 208 -1.19 88.37 -72.49
CA HIS A 208 -0.16 88.04 -73.48
C HIS A 208 0.62 86.78 -73.11
N THR A 209 0.29 85.77 -73.91
CA THR A 209 0.83 84.44 -74.08
C THR A 209 2.24 84.43 -74.66
N CYS A 210 3.16 83.67 -74.07
CA CYS A 210 4.21 82.91 -74.75
C CYS A 210 4.77 81.94 -73.69
N GLY A 211 4.48 80.64 -73.67
CA GLY A 211 4.46 79.73 -74.78
C GLY A 211 5.69 78.82 -74.66
N THR A 212 5.44 77.53 -74.40
CA THR A 212 6.12 76.39 -75.05
C THR A 212 6.83 75.39 -74.13
N LYS A 213 6.13 74.25 -73.96
CA LYS A 213 6.57 72.84 -74.06
C LYS A 213 7.06 72.06 -72.83
N ARG A 214 6.24 71.02 -72.58
CA ARG A 214 6.59 69.56 -72.54
C ARG A 214 7.31 69.10 -71.28
N ARG A 215 7.01 67.94 -70.69
CA ARG A 215 6.10 66.82 -71.01
C ARG A 215 6.24 65.83 -69.83
N ARG A 216 5.17 65.04 -69.59
CA ARG A 216 5.19 63.67 -69.01
C ARG A 216 5.67 63.57 -67.56
N SER A 217 5.11 62.72 -66.71
CA SER A 217 4.34 61.47 -66.86
C SER A 217 3.66 61.29 -65.47
N GLU A 218 2.39 60.87 -65.38
CA GLU A 218 1.99 59.45 -65.31
C GLU A 218 2.83 58.73 -64.23
N GLU A 219 2.32 58.03 -63.23
CA GLU A 219 1.07 57.34 -62.95
C GLU A 219 1.35 56.73 -61.55
N GLU A 220 0.46 56.82 -60.57
CA GLU A 220 -0.55 55.79 -60.27
C GLU A 220 -0.03 54.64 -59.39
N THR A 221 -0.95 54.14 -58.55
CA THR A 221 -0.92 52.93 -57.69
C THR A 221 -0.22 53.10 -56.33
N ALA A 222 -0.95 53.18 -55.22
CA ALA A 222 -1.71 52.09 -54.57
C ALA A 222 -0.85 50.85 -54.33
N SER A 223 -0.19 50.76 -53.17
CA SER A 223 0.19 49.48 -52.58
C SER A 223 -0.52 49.33 -51.24
N LYS A 224 -1.59 48.55 -51.31
CA LYS A 224 -2.32 47.95 -50.20
C LYS A 224 -1.83 46.50 -50.11
N VAL A 225 -1.04 46.18 -49.09
CA VAL A 225 -0.89 44.88 -48.41
C VAL A 225 -0.46 45.21 -46.99
#